data_AF-A0A7S0R8Y5-F1
#
_entry.id   AF-A0A7S0R8Y5-F1
#
_cell.length_a   1.000
_cell.length_b   1.000
_cell.length_c   1.000
_cell.angle_alpha   90.00
_cell.angle_beta   90.00
_cell.angle_gamma   90.00
#
_symmetry.space_group_name_H-M   'P 1'
#
loop_
_entity.id
_entity.type
_entity.pdbx_description
1 polymer ?
#
loop_
_entity_poly.entity_id
_entity_poly.type
_entity_poly.pdbx_seq_one_letter_code
_entity_poly.pdbx_strand_id
1 'polypeptide(L)'
;RYSGKEMAPVAGGFSPHVRAIAEAIERVTKVRYDGVLVNYYPDGKCGMRFHSDPTYDVWAPPVAVVSIGSPRTFVLRSIENPSTERWSYKVANGDVVLMFGDCQERLQHSIKVERNAED
;
A
#
# COMPACT_ATOMS: atom_id res chain seq x y z
N ARG A 1 -2.03 -14.36 9.64
CA ARG A 1 -3.35 -13.77 9.97
C ARG A 1 -3.26 -12.27 9.73
N TYR A 2 -4.23 -11.66 9.07
CA TYR A 2 -4.32 -10.21 8.85
C TYR A 2 -5.66 -9.72 9.40
N SER A 3 -5.65 -8.75 10.32
CA SER A 3 -6.85 -8.24 11.00
C SER A 3 -7.76 -9.36 11.57
N GLY A 4 -7.16 -10.34 12.26
CA GLY A 4 -7.86 -11.49 12.85
C GLY A 4 -8.31 -12.57 11.86
N LYS A 5 -8.27 -12.30 10.54
CA LYS A 5 -8.61 -13.27 9.49
C LYS A 5 -7.39 -14.09 9.10
N GLU A 6 -7.60 -15.38 8.90
CA GLU A 6 -6.59 -16.24 8.28
C GLU A 6 -6.68 -16.05 6.77
N MET A 7 -5.67 -15.39 6.20
CA MET A 7 -5.51 -15.30 4.75
C MET A 7 -4.52 -16.37 4.34
N ALA A 8 -5.01 -17.58 4.08
CA ALA A 8 -4.19 -18.65 3.54
C ALA A 8 -3.70 -18.23 2.14
N PRO A 9 -2.44 -18.50 1.77
CA PRO A 9 -1.97 -18.30 0.41
C PRO A 9 -2.88 -19.06 -0.57
N VAL A 10 -3.27 -18.42 -1.67
CA VAL A 10 -4.05 -19.08 -2.71
C VAL A 10 -3.18 -20.17 -3.36
N ALA A 11 -3.72 -21.39 -3.48
CA ALA A 11 -3.04 -22.48 -4.16
C ALA A 11 -2.68 -22.06 -5.60
N GLY A 12 -1.40 -22.20 -5.99
CA GLY A 12 -0.87 -21.72 -7.27
C GLY A 12 -0.13 -20.38 -7.21
N GLY A 13 -0.10 -19.72 -6.06
CA GLY A 13 0.66 -18.47 -5.84
C GLY A 13 0.03 -17.26 -6.52
N PHE A 14 0.86 -16.28 -6.88
CA PHE A 14 0.37 -15.10 -7.60
C PHE A 14 -0.23 -15.46 -8.96
N SER A 15 -1.37 -14.81 -9.27
CA SER A 15 -1.92 -14.81 -10.62
C SER A 15 -0.90 -14.26 -11.62
N PRO A 16 -1.01 -14.56 -12.93
CA PRO A 16 -0.06 -14.07 -13.93
C PRO A 16 0.11 -12.54 -13.92
N HIS A 17 -0.98 -11.80 -13.70
CA HIS A 17 -0.96 -10.34 -13.64
C HIS A 17 -0.22 -9.80 -12.40
N VAL A 18 -0.50 -10.36 -11.22
CA VAL A 18 0.20 -9.97 -10.00
C VAL A 18 1.67 -10.32 -10.10
N ARG A 19 2.00 -11.50 -10.65
CA ARG A 19 3.38 -11.93 -10.87
C ARG A 19 4.14 -10.96 -11.78
N ALA A 20 3.56 -10.57 -12.91
CA ALA A 20 4.18 -9.62 -13.82
C ALA A 20 4.46 -8.26 -13.16
N ILE A 21 3.52 -7.78 -12.33
CA ILE A 21 3.71 -6.55 -11.55
C ILE A 21 4.82 -6.73 -10.50
N ALA A 22 4.79 -7.81 -9.71
CA ALA A 22 5.80 -8.09 -8.69
C ALA A 22 7.20 -8.17 -9.29
N GLU A 23 7.38 -8.88 -10.41
CA GLU A 23 8.65 -8.97 -11.14
C GLU A 23 9.11 -7.60 -11.68
N ALA A 24 8.18 -6.74 -12.12
CA ALA A 24 8.50 -5.39 -12.57
C ALA A 24 9.01 -4.51 -11.43
N ILE A 25 8.37 -4.59 -10.25
CA ILE A 25 8.83 -3.88 -9.06
C ILE A 25 10.18 -4.43 -8.61
N GLU A 26 10.35 -5.76 -8.55
CA GLU A 26 11.60 -6.41 -8.13
C GLU A 26 12.79 -5.97 -8.99
N ARG A 27 12.59 -5.79 -10.31
CA ARG A 27 13.66 -5.27 -11.18
C ARG A 27 14.15 -3.88 -10.78
N VAL A 28 13.27 -3.03 -10.24
CA VAL A 28 13.59 -1.66 -9.83
C VAL A 28 14.07 -1.60 -8.38
N THR A 29 13.39 -2.29 -7.47
CA THR A 29 13.67 -2.23 -6.02
C THR A 29 14.72 -3.22 -5.55
N LYS A 30 15.04 -4.24 -6.37
CA LYS A 30 15.89 -5.39 -6.02
C LYS A 30 15.39 -6.18 -4.82
N VAL A 31 14.09 -6.14 -4.57
CA VAL A 31 13.42 -6.84 -3.47
C VAL A 31 12.43 -7.82 -4.05
N ARG A 32 12.47 -9.06 -3.56
CA ARG A 32 11.51 -10.09 -3.91
C ARG A 32 10.25 -9.96 -3.06
N TYR A 33 9.09 -10.03 -3.71
CA TYR A 33 7.78 -10.00 -3.03
C TYR A 33 7.10 -11.37 -3.17
N ASP A 34 6.58 -11.87 -2.06
CA ASP A 34 5.91 -13.19 -1.95
C ASP A 34 4.49 -13.08 -1.37
N GLY A 35 4.10 -11.90 -0.88
CA GLY A 35 2.74 -11.55 -0.48
C GLY A 35 2.16 -10.39 -1.29
N VAL A 36 0.83 -10.40 -1.46
CA VAL A 36 0.08 -9.27 -2.03
C VAL A 36 -1.22 -9.07 -1.27
N LEU A 37 -1.57 -7.81 -1.01
CA LEU A 37 -2.90 -7.41 -0.58
C LEU A 37 -3.48 -6.47 -1.65
N VAL A 38 -4.64 -6.86 -2.20
CA VAL A 38 -5.33 -6.05 -3.22
C VAL A 38 -6.47 -5.30 -2.56
N ASN A 39 -6.36 -3.97 -2.56
CA ASN A 39 -7.45 -3.08 -2.14
C ASN A 39 -8.17 -2.54 -3.37
N TYR A 40 -9.45 -2.88 -3.51
CA TYR A 40 -10.30 -2.34 -4.56
C TYR A 40 -11.15 -1.20 -3.99
N TYR A 41 -10.96 0.00 -4.55
CA TYR A 41 -11.79 1.17 -4.25
C TYR A 41 -12.66 1.45 -5.48
N PRO A 42 -13.97 1.14 -5.44
CA PRO A 42 -14.85 1.29 -6.61
C PRO A 42 -14.90 2.73 -7.13
N ASP A 43 -14.80 3.69 -6.20
CA ASP A 43 -14.89 5.11 -6.46
C ASP A 43 -14.01 5.91 -5.48
N GLY A 44 -14.09 7.24 -5.56
CA GLY A 44 -13.42 8.14 -4.64
C GLY A 44 -14.07 8.26 -3.26
N LYS A 45 -15.25 7.65 -3.02
CA LYS A 45 -16.03 7.76 -1.77
C LYS A 45 -15.54 6.81 -0.69
N CYS A 46 -14.87 5.73 -1.07
CA CYS A 46 -14.17 4.84 -0.14
C CYS A 46 -12.69 5.18 -0.02
N GLY A 47 -12.11 4.96 1.16
CA GLY A 47 -10.68 5.17 1.41
C GLY A 47 -10.16 4.28 2.53
N MET A 48 -8.91 4.46 2.90
CA MET A 48 -8.25 3.72 3.98
C MET A 48 -7.86 4.69 5.07
N ARG A 49 -8.25 4.42 6.33
CA ARG A 49 -7.88 5.27 7.47
C ARG A 49 -6.38 5.21 7.70
N PHE A 50 -5.86 6.18 8.45
CA PHE A 50 -4.46 6.17 8.86
C PHE A 50 -4.16 4.90 9.66
N HIS A 51 -3.14 4.17 9.23
CA HIS A 51 -2.63 2.96 9.86
C HIS A 51 -1.17 2.75 9.46
N SER A 52 -0.48 1.86 10.17
CA SER A 52 0.81 1.32 9.76
C SER A 52 0.61 -0.16 9.44
N ASP A 53 1.37 -0.68 8.48
CA ASP A 53 1.32 -2.11 8.21
C ASP A 53 1.90 -2.88 9.40
N PRO A 54 1.30 -4.01 9.79
CA PRO A 54 1.85 -4.82 10.85
C PRO A 54 3.20 -5.38 10.41
N THR A 55 4.24 -5.13 11.21
CA THR A 55 5.52 -5.82 11.07
C THR A 55 5.43 -7.15 11.80
N TYR A 56 5.73 -8.22 11.08
CA TYR A 56 5.88 -9.55 11.66
C TYR A 56 7.34 -9.98 11.44
N ASP A 57 7.88 -10.88 12.27
CA ASP A 57 9.29 -11.32 12.18
C ASP A 57 9.71 -11.82 10.78
N VAL A 58 8.74 -12.29 9.97
CA VAL A 58 8.95 -12.76 8.59
C VAL A 58 8.37 -11.83 7.51
N TRP A 59 7.61 -10.80 7.89
CA TRP A 59 6.98 -9.83 6.98
C TRP A 59 7.43 -8.43 7.41
N ALA A 60 8.60 -8.04 6.90
CA ALA A 60 9.22 -6.76 7.21
C ALA A 60 9.38 -5.92 5.93
N PRO A 61 9.62 -4.60 6.06
CA PRO A 61 9.91 -3.72 4.94
C PRO A 61 11.01 -4.27 4.00
N PRO A 62 10.99 -3.89 2.71
CA PRO A 62 10.17 -2.82 2.16
C PRO A 62 8.83 -3.27 1.56
N VAL A 63 7.80 -2.45 1.75
CA VAL A 63 6.46 -2.63 1.17
C VAL A 63 6.32 -1.73 -0.06
N ALA A 64 5.91 -2.31 -1.18
CA ALA A 64 5.60 -1.56 -2.41
C ALA A 64 4.09 -1.44 -2.60
N VAL A 65 3.59 -0.21 -2.67
CA VAL A 65 2.20 0.10 -3.00
C VAL A 65 2.12 0.51 -4.45
N VAL A 66 1.43 -0.27 -5.27
CA VAL A 66 1.18 0.03 -6.69
C VAL A 66 -0.22 0.59 -6.85
N SER A 67 -0.34 1.73 -7.53
CA SER A 67 -1.63 2.33 -7.88
C SER A 67 -2.05 1.94 -9.29
N ILE A 68 -3.27 1.48 -9.47
CA ILE A 68 -3.84 1.07 -10.76
C ILE A 68 -5.20 1.75 -10.92
N GLY A 69 -5.45 2.33 -12.09
CA GLY A 69 -6.69 3.05 -12.39
C GLY A 69 -6.66 4.52 -11.95
N SER A 70 -7.80 5.03 -11.50
CA SER A 70 -8.02 6.45 -11.25
C SER A 70 -7.09 7.01 -10.15
N PRO A 71 -6.51 8.22 -10.33
CA PRO A 71 -5.58 8.77 -9.36
C PRO A 71 -6.19 9.01 -7.97
N ARG A 72 -5.46 8.63 -6.92
CA ARG A 72 -5.86 8.78 -5.51
C ARG A 72 -4.85 9.58 -4.70
N THR A 73 -5.31 10.15 -3.59
CA THR A 73 -4.42 10.84 -2.65
C THR A 73 -3.90 9.88 -1.58
N PHE A 74 -2.63 9.48 -1.71
CA PHE A 74 -1.88 8.73 -0.70
C PHE A 74 -1.25 9.71 0.29
N VAL A 75 -1.41 9.48 1.58
CA VAL A 75 -0.95 10.40 2.62
C VAL A 75 -0.12 9.66 3.65
N LEU A 76 1.09 10.16 3.92
CA LEU A 76 1.93 9.75 5.05
C LEU A 76 1.85 10.81 6.14
N ARG A 77 1.88 10.39 7.40
CA ARG A 77 2.06 11.27 8.55
C ARG A 77 2.90 10.61 9.64
N SER A 78 3.61 11.41 10.41
CA SER A 78 4.29 10.97 11.63
C SER A 78 3.31 10.45 12.67
N ILE A 79 3.69 9.40 13.39
CA ILE A 79 2.97 8.92 14.57
C ILE A 79 3.18 9.88 15.75
N GLU A 80 4.40 10.38 15.92
CA GLU A 80 4.76 11.30 17.02
C GLU A 80 4.17 12.69 16.78
N ASN A 81 4.26 13.20 15.55
CA ASN A 81 3.91 14.57 15.18
C ASN A 81 2.86 14.67 14.05
N PRO A 82 1.68 14.02 14.17
CA PRO A 82 0.75 13.83 13.05
C PRO A 82 0.14 15.12 12.46
N SER A 83 0.21 16.24 13.20
CA SER A 83 -0.33 17.54 12.80
C SER A 83 0.66 18.38 12.00
N THR A 84 1.96 18.17 12.18
CA THR A 84 3.03 19.01 11.61
C THR A 84 3.88 18.26 10.60
N GLU A 85 4.01 16.94 10.72
CA GLU A 85 4.77 16.09 9.82
C GLU A 85 3.82 15.23 8.99
N ARG A 86 3.48 15.74 7.80
CA ARG A 86 2.54 15.11 6.89
C ARG A 86 2.86 15.40 5.43
N TRP A 87 2.83 14.36 4.62
CA TRP A 87 3.11 14.41 3.19
C TRP A 87 1.94 13.81 2.41
N SER A 88 1.52 14.46 1.34
CA SER A 88 0.41 14.00 0.49
C SER A 88 0.88 13.89 -0.95
N TYR A 89 0.63 12.74 -1.57
CA TYR A 89 1.03 12.42 -2.92
C TYR A 89 -0.20 12.04 -3.72
N LYS A 90 -0.39 12.65 -4.89
CA LYS A 90 -1.36 12.16 -5.86
C LYS A 90 -0.68 11.02 -6.63
N VAL A 91 -1.15 9.80 -6.43
CA VAL A 91 -0.63 8.60 -7.11
C VAL A 91 -1.57 8.24 -8.24
N ALA A 92 -1.04 8.16 -9.45
CA ALA A 92 -1.75 7.85 -10.69
C ALA A 92 -1.55 6.37 -11.08
N ASN A 93 -2.20 5.97 -12.17
CA ASN A 93 -2.05 4.63 -12.72
C ASN A 93 -0.58 4.31 -13.05
N GLY A 94 -0.05 3.24 -12.45
CA GLY A 94 1.32 2.77 -12.62
C GLY A 94 2.30 3.34 -11.59
N ASP A 95 1.91 4.31 -10.76
CA ASP A 95 2.78 4.85 -9.73
C ASP A 95 3.04 3.82 -8.63
N VAL A 96 4.28 3.83 -8.13
CA VAL A 96 4.75 2.96 -7.06
C VAL A 96 5.26 3.81 -5.90
N VAL A 97 4.71 3.57 -4.70
CA VAL A 97 5.24 4.11 -3.45
C VAL A 97 5.98 2.99 -2.72
N LEU A 98 7.28 3.16 -2.53
CA LEU A 98 8.11 2.22 -1.77
C LEU A 98 8.27 2.72 -0.33
N MET A 99 7.75 1.97 0.63
CA MET A 99 7.92 2.23 2.06
C MET A 99 8.98 1.29 2.62
N PHE A 100 10.10 1.84 3.08
CA PHE A 100 11.27 1.08 3.52
C PHE A 100 11.81 1.59 4.86
N GLY A 101 12.76 0.86 5.47
CA GLY A 101 13.34 1.23 6.75
C GLY A 101 12.31 1.23 7.88
N ASP A 102 12.34 2.26 8.70
CA ASP A 102 11.48 2.46 9.89
C ASP A 102 10.10 3.07 9.55
N CYS A 103 9.70 3.08 8.27
CA CYS A 103 8.45 3.71 7.83
C CYS A 103 7.23 3.17 8.59
N GLN A 104 7.13 1.86 8.80
CA GLN A 104 5.98 1.28 9.52
C GLN A 104 6.03 1.53 11.04
N GLU A 105 7.20 1.85 11.59
CA GLU A 105 7.40 2.17 13.00
C GLU A 105 7.12 3.64 13.30
N ARG A 106 7.44 4.54 12.36
CA ARG A 106 7.39 6.00 12.55
C ARG A 106 6.21 6.68 11.87
N LEU A 107 5.69 6.09 10.80
CA LEU A 107 4.68 6.72 9.94
C LEU A 107 3.41 5.90 9.88
N GLN A 108 2.30 6.61 9.73
CA GLN A 108 1.01 6.06 9.30
C GLN A 108 0.70 6.53 7.89
N HIS A 109 0.05 5.67 7.11
CA HIS A 109 -0.40 5.98 5.77
C HIS A 109 -1.92 5.82 5.60
N SER A 110 -2.48 6.52 4.61
CA SER A 110 -3.93 6.57 4.34
C SER A 110 -4.20 6.84 2.86
N ILE A 111 -5.27 6.23 2.34
CA ILE A 111 -5.90 6.63 1.07
C ILE A 111 -7.08 7.54 1.40
N LYS A 112 -7.06 8.80 0.95
CA LYS A 112 -8.16 9.74 1.24
C LYS A 112 -9.40 9.46 0.41
N VAL A 113 -10.56 9.65 1.04
CA VAL A 113 -11.81 9.89 0.33
C VAL A 113 -11.65 11.20 -0.46
N GLU A 114 -11.96 11.16 -1.75
CA GLU A 114 -11.91 12.31 -2.64
C GLU A 114 -13.18 13.12 -2.41
N ARG A 115 -13.05 14.42 -2.08
CA ARG A 115 -14.20 15.27 -1.72
C ARG A 115 -15.15 15.53 -2.89
N ASN A 116 -14.67 15.38 -4.12
CA ASN A 116 -15.39 15.56 -5.37
C ASN A 116 -15.42 14.26 -6.18
N ALA A 117 -15.55 13.11 -5.52
CA ALA A 117 -15.72 11.84 -6.24
C ALA A 117 -17.02 11.91 -7.04
N GLU A 118 -16.93 12.06 -8.35
CA GLU A 118 -18.07 11.91 -9.26
C GLU A 118 -18.53 10.43 -9.25
N ASP A 119 -19.83 10.23 -9.43
CA ASP A 119 -20.51 8.93 -9.43
C ASP A 119 -20.07 8.01 -10.57
#